data_AF-A0A655DMK6-F1
#
_entry.id   AF-A0A655DMK6-F1
#
_cell.length_a   1.000
_cell.length_b   1.000
_cell.length_c   1.000
_cell.angle_alpha   90.00
_cell.angle_beta   90.00
_cell.angle_gamma   90.00
#
_symmetry.space_group_name_H-M   'P 1'
#
loop_
_entity.id
_entity.type
_entity.pdbx_description
1 polymer ?
#
loop_
_entity_poly.entity_id
_entity_poly.type
_entity_poly.pdbx_seq_one_letter_code
_entity_poly.pdbx_strand_id
1 'polypeptide(L)'
;MLTDVRLLGSRLAESTAGPDARIVPLHLADSALVDLVRVGDVVDVLAAPVTDSPAALRLLATDAIVVLVSAQQKAQAADSDRVVLVALPARLANTVAGAALGQTVTLTLH
;
A
#
# COMPACT_ATOMS: atom_id res chain seq x y z
N MET A 1 -28.00 -7.09 -10.08
CA MET A 1 -26.67 -7.50 -10.59
C MET A 1 -25.65 -6.58 -9.97
N LEU A 2 -25.05 -7.02 -8.86
CA LEU A 2 -23.95 -6.31 -8.18
C LEU A 2 -22.67 -6.98 -8.71
N THR A 3 -21.87 -6.28 -9.49
CA THR A 3 -20.59 -6.83 -9.93
C THR A 3 -19.68 -6.95 -8.73
N ASP A 4 -19.30 -8.19 -8.44
CA ASP A 4 -18.62 -8.64 -7.22
C ASP A 4 -17.13 -8.24 -7.18
N VAL A 5 -16.80 -7.03 -7.62
CA VAL A 5 -15.43 -6.50 -7.64
C VAL A 5 -14.88 -6.41 -6.21
N ARG A 6 -15.73 -6.12 -5.22
CA ARG A 6 -15.34 -6.11 -3.80
C ARG A 6 -15.02 -7.50 -3.24
N LEU A 7 -15.72 -8.53 -3.70
CA LEU A 7 -15.52 -9.92 -3.27
C LEU A 7 -14.30 -10.56 -3.93
N LEU A 8 -13.96 -10.13 -5.15
CA LEU A 8 -12.68 -10.44 -5.78
C LEU A 8 -11.51 -9.84 -4.99
N GLY A 9 -11.65 -8.61 -4.51
CA GLY A 9 -10.64 -7.96 -3.66
C GLY A 9 -10.39 -8.70 -2.34
N SER A 10 -11.43 -9.16 -1.66
CA SER A 10 -11.28 -9.92 -0.40
C SER A 10 -10.70 -11.31 -0.63
N ARG A 11 -11.18 -12.06 -1.63
CA ARG A 11 -10.61 -13.37 -1.96
C ARG A 11 -9.15 -13.29 -2.43
N LEU A 12 -8.80 -12.24 -3.16
CA LEU A 12 -7.42 -11.99 -3.58
C LEU A 12 -6.54 -11.69 -2.37
N ALA A 13 -7.00 -10.85 -1.45
CA ALA A 13 -6.30 -10.59 -0.20
C ALA A 13 -6.09 -11.89 0.59
N GLU A 14 -7.14 -12.68 0.77
CA GLU A 14 -7.10 -13.92 1.55
C GLU A 14 -6.16 -14.96 0.95
N SER A 15 -6.19 -15.12 -0.38
CA SER A 15 -5.28 -16.02 -1.10
C SER A 15 -3.81 -15.59 -1.01
N THR A 16 -3.56 -14.33 -0.69
CA THR A 16 -2.23 -13.72 -0.76
C THR A 16 -1.61 -13.59 0.64
N ALA A 17 -2.35 -13.04 1.60
CA ALA A 17 -1.88 -12.71 2.95
C ALA A 17 -2.60 -13.47 4.08
N GLY A 18 -3.42 -14.48 3.74
CA GLY A 18 -4.11 -15.35 4.69
C GLY A 18 -5.51 -14.86 5.09
N PRO A 19 -6.23 -15.63 5.93
CA PRO A 19 -7.63 -15.36 6.26
C PRO A 19 -7.83 -13.95 6.85
N ASP A 20 -8.96 -13.33 6.50
CA ASP A 20 -9.34 -11.96 6.88
C ASP A 20 -8.37 -10.85 6.39
N ALA A 21 -7.49 -11.16 5.43
CA ALA A 21 -6.63 -10.14 4.84
C ALA A 21 -7.45 -9.02 4.18
N ARG A 22 -6.92 -7.80 4.27
CA ARG A 22 -7.53 -6.58 3.75
C ARG A 22 -6.58 -5.91 2.78
N ILE A 23 -7.16 -5.31 1.74
CA ILE A 23 -6.42 -4.49 0.79
C ILE A 23 -6.33 -3.05 1.32
N VAL A 24 -5.12 -2.51 1.37
CA VAL A 24 -4.85 -1.13 1.79
C VAL A 24 -4.22 -0.35 0.63
N PRO A 25 -4.79 0.79 0.22
CA PRO A 25 -4.15 1.69 -0.72
C PRO A 25 -3.06 2.50 -0.04
N LEU A 26 -1.88 2.57 -0.67
CA LEU A 26 -0.75 3.35 -0.21
C LEU A 26 -0.37 4.40 -1.26
N HIS A 27 -0.31 5.64 -0.80
CA HIS A 27 0.32 6.75 -1.49
C HIS A 27 1.76 6.87 -0.99
N LEU A 28 2.71 6.52 -1.83
CA LEU A 28 4.13 6.53 -1.45
C LEU A 28 4.66 7.96 -1.50
N ALA A 29 5.54 8.29 -0.56
CA ALA A 29 6.19 9.59 -0.52
C ALA A 29 7.04 9.86 -1.77
N ASP A 30 7.59 8.81 -2.39
CA ASP A 30 8.32 8.88 -3.64
C ASP A 30 7.58 8.09 -4.73
N SER A 31 7.09 8.81 -5.75
CA SER A 31 6.38 8.23 -6.89
C SER A 31 7.28 7.37 -7.79
N ALA A 32 8.60 7.58 -7.78
CA ALA A 32 9.55 6.77 -8.55
C ALA A 32 9.61 5.32 -8.04
N LEU A 33 9.34 5.09 -6.75
CA LEU A 33 9.24 3.73 -6.20
C LEU A 33 8.09 2.93 -6.82
N VAL A 34 7.01 3.61 -7.22
CA VAL A 34 5.83 2.95 -7.82
C VAL A 34 6.17 2.31 -9.17
N ASP A 35 7.21 2.78 -9.87
CA ASP A 35 7.68 2.18 -11.12
C ASP A 35 8.57 0.94 -10.93
N LEU A 36 9.13 0.77 -9.73
CA LEU A 36 9.99 -0.37 -9.40
C LEU A 36 9.18 -1.55 -8.87
N VAL A 37 8.09 -1.25 -8.15
CA VAL A 37 7.25 -2.24 -7.49
C VAL A 37 6.35 -2.98 -8.50
N ARG A 38 6.23 -4.29 -8.33
CA ARG A 38 5.40 -5.18 -9.15
C ARG A 38 4.37 -5.93 -8.30
N VAL A 39 3.31 -6.36 -8.96
CA VAL A 39 2.33 -7.27 -8.33
C VAL A 39 3.03 -8.57 -7.97
N GLY A 40 2.85 -9.01 -6.73
CA GLY A 40 3.51 -10.17 -6.13
C GLY A 40 4.73 -9.83 -5.27
N ASP A 41 5.24 -8.60 -5.33
CA ASP A 41 6.38 -8.19 -4.48
C ASP A 41 5.99 -8.24 -2.99
N VAL A 42 6.93 -8.74 -2.19
CA VAL A 42 6.84 -8.75 -0.73
C VAL A 42 7.59 -7.54 -0.20
N VAL A 43 6.89 -6.67 0.50
CA VAL A 43 7.42 -5.37 0.95
C VAL A 43 7.12 -5.15 2.42
N ASP A 44 8.02 -4.42 3.08
CA ASP A 44 7.73 -3.86 4.39
C ASP A 44 7.23 -2.43 4.22
N VAL A 45 6.28 -2.04 5.09
CA VAL A 45 5.66 -0.71 5.07
C VAL A 45 6.17 0.11 6.24
N LEU A 46 6.78 1.25 5.95
CA LEU A 46 7.27 2.19 6.95
C LEU A 46 6.53 3.51 6.87
N ALA A 47 6.36 4.17 8.02
CA ALA A 47 5.88 5.54 8.09
C ALA A 47 6.86 6.45 8.83
N ALA A 48 7.02 7.65 8.29
CA ALA A 48 7.67 8.77 8.96
C ALA A 48 6.61 9.85 9.29
N PRO A 49 6.71 10.51 10.45
CA PRO A 49 5.89 11.68 10.70
C PRO A 49 6.25 12.80 9.72
N VAL A 50 5.27 13.65 9.39
CA VAL A 50 5.43 14.79 8.45
C VAL A 50 6.28 15.92 9.05
N THR A 51 6.65 15.84 10.33
CA THR A 51 7.44 16.86 11.00
C THR A 51 8.92 16.72 10.68
N ASP A 52 9.63 17.84 10.47
CA ASP A 52 11.09 17.93 10.26
C ASP A 52 11.94 17.47 11.47
N SER A 53 11.31 16.87 12.47
CA SER A 53 12.05 16.26 13.57
C SER A 53 12.58 14.91 13.10
N PRO A 54 13.82 14.51 13.45
CA PRO A 54 14.38 13.20 13.15
C PRO A 54 13.72 12.10 14.00
N ALA A 55 12.39 12.07 14.00
CA ALA A 55 11.62 11.00 14.59
C ALA A 55 11.89 9.73 13.79
N ALA A 56 12.19 8.66 14.53
CA ALA A 56 12.53 7.38 13.94
C ALA A 56 11.43 6.89 12.99
N LEU A 57 11.81 6.49 11.79
CA LEU A 57 10.98 5.70 10.89
C LEU A 57 10.36 4.54 11.66
N ARG A 58 9.04 4.40 11.55
CA ARG A 58 8.30 3.33 12.22
C ARG A 58 7.90 2.27 11.20
N LEU A 59 8.33 1.05 11.43
CA LEU A 59 7.83 -0.12 10.74
C LEU A 59 6.37 -0.38 11.16
N LEU A 60 5.46 -0.39 10.18
CA LEU A 60 4.02 -0.56 10.41
C LEU A 60 3.55 -1.98 10.10
N ALA A 61 4.11 -2.58 9.05
CA ALA A 61 3.81 -3.94 8.65
C ALA A 61 5.03 -4.55 7.96
N THR A 62 5.22 -5.84 8.19
CA THR A 62 6.15 -6.66 7.41
C THR A 62 5.39 -7.58 6.48
N ASP A 63 6.09 -8.06 5.44
CA ASP A 63 5.59 -9.09 4.54
C ASP A 63 4.26 -8.71 3.84
N ALA A 64 4.04 -7.42 3.60
CA ALA A 64 2.90 -6.96 2.83
C ALA A 64 3.08 -7.37 1.37
N ILE A 65 2.02 -7.86 0.73
CA ILE A 65 2.13 -8.31 -0.66
C ILE A 65 1.42 -7.34 -1.58
N VAL A 66 2.12 -6.87 -2.59
CA VAL A 66 1.55 -5.94 -3.58
C VAL A 66 0.59 -6.71 -4.48
N VAL A 67 -0.67 -6.30 -4.50
CA VAL A 67 -1.72 -6.95 -5.32
C VAL A 67 -2.10 -6.16 -6.55
N LEU A 68 -1.84 -4.85 -6.56
CA LEU A 68 -2.09 -3.98 -7.70
C LEU A 68 -1.21 -2.74 -7.63
N VAL A 69 -0.69 -2.32 -8.78
CA VAL A 69 -0.01 -1.04 -8.95
C VAL A 69 -0.80 -0.21 -9.96
N SER A 70 -1.20 0.99 -9.57
CA SER A 70 -1.94 1.88 -10.47
C SER A 70 -1.10 2.26 -11.69
N ALA A 71 -1.73 2.23 -12.86
CA ALA A 71 -1.06 2.60 -14.11
C ALA A 71 -0.80 4.10 -14.16
N GLN A 72 0.34 4.49 -14.74
CA GLN A 72 0.64 5.89 -15.01
C GLN A 72 -0.34 6.45 -16.05
N GLN A 73 -1.14 7.46 -15.69
CA GLN A 73 -2.09 8.08 -16.64
C GLN A 73 -1.32 8.89 -17.69
N LYS A 74 -1.61 8.63 -18.97
CA LYS A 74 -0.80 9.13 -20.10
C LYS A 74 -1.10 10.55 -20.56
N ALA A 75 -1.95 11.32 -19.87
CA ALA A 75 -2.32 12.67 -20.30
C ALA A 75 -2.71 13.58 -19.13
N GLN A 76 -1.90 14.63 -18.91
CA GLN A 76 -2.28 15.93 -18.34
C GLN A 76 -3.09 15.92 -17.03
N ALA A 77 -2.41 15.66 -15.92
CA ALA A 77 -2.54 16.44 -14.69
C ALA A 77 -1.22 16.32 -13.92
N ALA A 78 -0.67 17.46 -13.51
CA ALA A 78 0.47 17.47 -12.59
C ALA A 78 0.06 16.81 -11.28
N ASP A 79 0.96 16.00 -10.74
CA ASP A 79 0.83 15.21 -9.51
C ASP A 79 0.05 13.89 -9.66
N SER A 80 0.80 12.85 -10.03
CA SER A 80 0.26 11.52 -10.26
C SER A 80 -0.02 10.85 -8.91
N ASP A 81 -1.28 10.89 -8.47
CA ASP A 81 -1.84 10.19 -7.30
C ASP A 81 -1.82 8.65 -7.48
N ARG A 82 -0.64 8.11 -7.79
CA ARG A 82 -0.44 6.69 -8.04
C ARG A 82 -0.45 5.96 -6.71
N VAL A 83 -1.36 5.01 -6.62
CA VAL A 83 -1.51 4.12 -5.47
C VAL A 83 -0.91 2.76 -5.75
N VAL A 84 -0.33 2.18 -4.70
CA VAL A 84 0.02 0.77 -4.58
C VAL A 84 -0.99 0.13 -3.64
N LEU A 85 -1.63 -0.95 -4.08
CA LEU A 85 -2.52 -1.73 -3.22
C LEU A 85 -1.75 -2.91 -2.65
N VAL A 86 -1.77 -3.03 -1.32
CA VAL A 86 -1.13 -4.15 -0.61
C VAL A 86 -2.15 -4.97 0.16
N ALA A 87 -1.95 -6.29 0.18
CA ALA A 87 -2.68 -7.21 1.04
C ALA A 87 -1.96 -7.36 2.39
N LEU A 88 -2.72 -7.18 3.46
CA LEU A 88 -2.23 -7.23 4.84
C LEU A 88 -3.21 -7.98 5.75
N PRO A 89 -2.75 -8.65 6.81
CA PRO A 89 -3.63 -9.14 7.86
C PRO A 89 -4.48 -8.01 8.46
N ALA A 90 -5.74 -8.29 8.82
CA ALA A 90 -6.72 -7.28 9.25
C ALA A 90 -6.21 -6.29 10.33
N ARG A 91 -5.42 -6.79 11.29
CA ARG A 91 -4.87 -5.96 12.37
C ARG A 91 -3.88 -4.93 11.83
N LEU A 92 -2.94 -5.36 10.99
CA LEU A 92 -1.92 -4.49 10.41
C LEU A 92 -2.53 -3.54 9.38
N ALA A 93 -3.53 -4.01 8.62
CA ALA A 93 -4.22 -3.20 7.63
C ALA A 93 -4.81 -1.91 8.21
N ASN A 94 -5.46 -1.98 9.38
CA ASN A 94 -6.03 -0.79 10.03
C ASN A 94 -4.93 0.16 10.54
N THR A 95 -3.82 -0.37 11.05
CA THR A 95 -2.67 0.44 11.49
C THR A 95 -2.03 1.18 10.33
N VAL A 96 -1.79 0.48 9.21
CA VAL A 96 -1.22 1.07 7.99
C VAL A 96 -2.18 2.08 7.38
N ALA A 97 -3.47 1.76 7.26
CA ALA A 97 -4.47 2.68 6.73
C ALA A 97 -4.57 3.95 7.58
N GLY A 98 -4.54 3.83 8.91
CA GLY A 98 -4.56 4.98 9.82
C GLY A 98 -3.32 5.87 9.67
N ALA A 99 -2.14 5.27 9.52
CA ALA A 99 -0.90 6.01 9.30
C ALA A 99 -0.89 6.74 7.94
N ALA A 100 -1.35 6.08 6.87
CA ALA A 100 -1.42 6.64 5.53
C ALA A 100 -2.29 7.91 5.42
N LEU A 101 -3.16 8.19 6.40
CA LEU A 101 -3.98 9.41 6.43
C LEU A 101 -3.21 10.67 6.86
N GLY A 102 -2.07 10.53 7.56
CA GLY A 102 -1.39 11.68 8.18
C GLY A 102 0.12 11.55 8.31
N GLN A 103 0.71 10.49 7.78
CA GLN A 103 2.15 10.23 7.79
C GLN A 103 2.64 10.00 6.37
N THR A 104 3.92 10.27 6.11
CA THR A 104 4.55 9.88 4.86
C THR A 104 4.88 8.39 4.92
N VAL A 105 4.44 7.65 3.89
CA VAL A 105 4.61 6.19 3.81
C VAL A 105 5.63 5.84 2.75
N THR A 106 6.48 4.85 3.03
CA THR A 106 7.43 4.28 2.07
C THR A 106 7.49 2.75 2.21
N LEU A 107 8.17 2.11 1.26
CA LEU A 107 8.33 0.67 1.18
C LEU A 107 9.81 0.29 1.19
N THR A 108 10.14 -0.85 1.78
CA THR A 108 11.39 -1.56 1.52
C THR A 108 11.10 -2.88 0.81
N LEU A 109 11.86 -3.14 -0.25
CA LEU A 109 11.72 -4.32 -1.09
C LEU A 109 12.69 -5.41 -0.62
N HIS A 110 12.27 -6.67 -0.76
CA HIS A 110 13.07 -7.87 -0.46
C HIS A 110 13.75 -8.45 -1.71
#